data_AF-A0A7G9GZ98-F1
#
_entry.id   AF-A0A7G9GZ98-F1
#
_cell.length_a   1.000
_cell.length_b   1.000
_cell.length_c   1.000
_cell.angle_alpha   90.00
_cell.angle_beta   90.00
_cell.angle_gamma   90.00
#
_symmetry.space_group_name_H-M   'P 1'
#
loop_
_entity.id
_entity.type
_entity.pdbx_description
1 polymer ?
#
loop_
_entity_poly.entity_id
_entity_poly.type
_entity_poly.pdbx_seq_one_letter_code
_entity_poly.pdbx_strand_id
1 'polypeptide(L)'
;MEKIVVSFDSVLWNNYTGEYGNVKEYLQILFKEKEPIPMKKLNFFKQDEKDNYVVAFDNLCENLWHKMKFHKATYLVLPYLYELVEKQDDKEWEFKILQAAGIACATEIKQYEDIPSNITKAFRRSKELILAKELDFINNNIEFLKRKSDFDRIELYVGIIALMGYSKLSYSLLMSMPWDKIFIECPHCRNTMDIEMKNIKSTKYAENFDRIKMVLRVMELIEDDKIKEKFEKFYEYQVCNKCNKKFLIEEGLQKNFIK
;
A
#
# COMPACT_ATOMS: atom_id res chain seq x y z
N MET A 1 12.96 14.44 -20.49
CA MET A 1 12.31 14.28 -19.17
C MET A 1 13.41 14.26 -18.11
N GLU A 2 13.30 15.09 -17.06
CA GLU A 2 14.25 15.02 -15.94
C GLU A 2 14.21 13.63 -15.31
N LYS A 3 15.39 13.09 -15.02
CA LYS A 3 15.54 11.78 -14.40
C LYS A 3 15.00 11.88 -12.96
N ILE A 4 13.92 11.16 -12.66
CA ILE A 4 13.24 11.19 -11.36
C ILE A 4 14.01 10.33 -10.32
N VAL A 5 14.94 9.49 -10.80
CA VAL A 5 15.77 8.60 -9.95
C VAL A 5 17.10 9.23 -9.54
N VAL A 6 17.49 8.96 -8.29
CA VAL A 6 18.82 9.29 -7.74
C VAL A 6 19.84 8.26 -8.18
N SER A 7 20.97 8.67 -8.77
CA SER A 7 22.04 7.75 -9.20
C SER A 7 22.44 6.74 -8.12
N PHE A 8 22.74 5.49 -8.50
CA PHE A 8 23.25 4.44 -7.61
C PHE A 8 24.61 4.77 -6.98
N ASP A 9 25.36 5.71 -7.54
CA ASP A 9 26.63 6.20 -6.98
C ASP A 9 26.44 7.28 -5.91
N SER A 10 25.19 7.72 -5.67
CA SER A 10 24.89 8.74 -4.67
C SER A 10 25.13 8.23 -3.25
N VAL A 11 25.71 9.10 -2.42
CA VAL A 11 25.86 8.86 -0.97
C VAL A 11 24.52 8.73 -0.25
N LEU A 12 23.42 9.20 -0.85
CA LEU A 12 22.07 9.12 -0.25
C LEU A 12 21.63 7.69 0.03
N TRP A 13 22.11 6.69 -0.73
CA TRP A 13 21.79 5.28 -0.50
C TRP A 13 22.30 4.74 0.84
N ASN A 14 23.35 5.35 1.39
CA ASN A 14 23.85 4.99 2.72
C ASN A 14 23.10 5.70 3.85
N ASN A 15 22.43 6.82 3.53
CA ASN A 15 21.71 7.63 4.51
C ASN A 15 20.22 7.25 4.57
N TYR A 16 19.62 6.85 3.45
CA TYR A 16 18.20 6.54 3.32
C TYR A 16 18.01 5.03 3.22
N THR A 17 18.01 4.39 4.39
CA THR A 17 17.93 2.94 4.53
C THR A 17 16.50 2.45 4.77
N GLY A 18 16.28 1.17 4.50
CA GLY A 18 15.12 0.41 4.95
C GLY A 18 15.30 -0.10 6.38
N GLU A 19 14.40 -0.98 6.83
CA GLU A 19 14.52 -1.64 8.15
C GLU A 19 15.86 -2.38 8.31
N TYR A 20 16.35 -3.02 7.25
CA TYR A 20 17.55 -3.88 7.29
C TYR A 20 18.78 -3.23 6.65
N GLY A 21 18.74 -1.92 6.41
CA GLY A 21 19.89 -1.16 5.90
C GLY A 21 19.75 -0.74 4.44
N ASN A 22 20.86 -0.77 3.71
CA ASN A 22 20.94 -0.26 2.34
C ASN A 22 20.19 -1.19 1.38
N VAL A 23 19.31 -0.63 0.55
CA VAL A 23 18.45 -1.36 -0.40
C VAL A 23 18.93 -1.29 -1.86
N LYS A 24 20.02 -0.56 -2.12
CA LYS A 24 20.55 -0.30 -3.46
C LYS A 24 20.81 -1.58 -4.24
N GLU A 25 21.42 -2.57 -3.60
CA GLU A 25 21.82 -3.82 -4.24
C GLU A 25 20.60 -4.57 -4.80
N TYR A 26 19.47 -4.55 -4.08
CA TYR A 26 18.23 -5.16 -4.56
C TYR A 26 17.73 -4.48 -5.84
N LEU A 27 17.74 -3.14 -5.88
CA LEU A 27 17.39 -2.40 -7.09
C LEU A 27 18.35 -2.67 -8.25
N GLN A 28 19.66 -2.76 -7.98
CA GLN A 28 20.64 -3.09 -9.01
C GLN A 28 20.38 -4.47 -9.63
N ILE A 29 19.94 -5.45 -8.83
CA ILE A 29 19.56 -6.78 -9.31
C ILE A 29 18.29 -6.70 -10.17
N LEU A 30 17.27 -5.98 -9.70
CA LEU A 30 16.00 -5.83 -10.43
C LEU A 30 16.15 -5.10 -11.77
N PHE A 31 17.23 -4.36 -11.97
CA PHE A 31 17.53 -3.64 -13.21
C PHE A 31 18.57 -4.34 -14.10
N LYS A 32 19.09 -5.51 -13.69
CA LYS A 32 19.96 -6.38 -14.50
C LYS A 32 19.13 -7.45 -15.21
N GLU A 33 19.74 -8.08 -16.21
CA GLU A 33 19.17 -9.28 -16.84
C GLU A 33 19.03 -10.42 -15.82
N LYS A 34 18.00 -11.25 -15.98
CA LYS A 34 17.64 -12.33 -15.04
C LYS A 34 18.72 -13.42 -15.05
N GLU A 35 19.56 -13.44 -14.01
CA GLU A 35 20.53 -14.52 -13.78
C GLU A 35 20.13 -15.32 -12.53
N PRO A 36 20.10 -16.66 -12.57
CA PRO A 36 19.88 -17.49 -11.39
C PRO A 36 21.17 -17.56 -10.54
N ILE A 37 21.16 -17.00 -9.33
CA ILE A 37 22.21 -17.16 -8.31
C ILE A 37 21.51 -17.33 -6.94
N PRO A 38 22.08 -18.07 -5.97
CA PRO A 38 21.47 -18.17 -4.64
C PRO A 38 21.68 -16.88 -3.84
N MET A 39 20.60 -16.15 -3.51
CA MET A 39 20.60 -15.10 -2.48
C MET A 39 19.89 -15.56 -1.20
N LYS A 40 20.39 -15.11 -0.04
CA LYS A 40 19.72 -15.33 1.25
C LYS A 40 18.52 -14.40 1.39
N LYS A 41 17.35 -14.96 1.68
CA LYS A 41 16.15 -14.21 2.09
C LYS A 41 16.34 -13.59 3.47
N LEU A 42 15.72 -12.43 3.69
CA LEU A 42 15.56 -11.85 5.03
C LEU A 42 14.57 -12.66 5.90
N ASN A 43 13.62 -13.37 5.28
CA ASN A 43 12.71 -14.32 5.94
C ASN A 43 13.12 -15.79 5.70
N PHE A 44 13.62 -16.45 6.75
CA PHE A 44 14.26 -17.78 6.73
C PHE A 44 13.33 -18.99 6.44
N PHE A 45 12.02 -18.81 6.28
CA PHE A 45 11.05 -19.90 6.45
C PHE A 45 10.67 -20.71 5.19
N LYS A 46 11.29 -20.51 4.02
CA LYS A 46 11.11 -21.41 2.86
C LYS A 46 12.40 -21.56 2.06
N GLN A 47 12.91 -22.79 1.98
CA GLN A 47 14.04 -23.22 1.15
C GLN A 47 13.54 -23.68 -0.23
N ASP A 48 12.95 -22.79 -1.00
CA ASP A 48 12.73 -23.03 -2.44
C ASP A 48 13.82 -22.31 -3.22
N GLU A 49 14.44 -22.97 -4.21
CA GLU A 49 15.31 -22.30 -5.18
C GLU A 49 14.49 -21.25 -5.93
N LYS A 50 14.75 -19.96 -5.65
CA LYS A 50 14.12 -18.83 -6.32
C LYS A 50 15.17 -18.08 -7.14
N ASP A 51 14.76 -17.57 -8.30
CA ASP A 51 15.54 -16.61 -9.08
C ASP A 51 15.89 -15.37 -8.21
N ASN A 52 17.12 -14.86 -8.36
CA ASN A 52 17.62 -13.63 -7.74
C ASN A 52 16.62 -12.49 -7.82
N TYR A 53 15.93 -12.38 -8.95
CA TYR A 53 14.95 -11.33 -9.18
C TYR A 53 13.82 -11.37 -8.13
N VAL A 54 13.30 -12.56 -7.83
CA VAL A 54 12.25 -12.74 -6.82
C VAL A 54 12.79 -12.46 -5.42
N VAL A 55 13.99 -12.94 -5.10
CA VAL A 55 14.59 -12.74 -3.77
C VAL A 55 14.90 -11.26 -3.53
N ALA A 56 15.44 -10.57 -4.54
CA ALA A 56 15.71 -9.14 -4.48
C ALA A 56 14.43 -8.33 -4.29
N PHE A 57 13.37 -8.66 -5.02
CA PHE A 57 12.07 -8.02 -4.87
C PHE A 57 11.47 -8.25 -3.46
N ASP A 58 11.40 -9.50 -3.01
CA ASP A 58 10.91 -9.85 -1.67
C ASP A 58 11.69 -9.08 -0.57
N ASN A 59 13.02 -9.05 -0.66
CA ASN A 59 13.87 -8.36 0.31
C ASN A 59 13.75 -6.83 0.24
N LEU A 60 13.53 -6.27 -0.96
CA LEU A 60 13.26 -4.85 -1.13
C LEU A 60 11.95 -4.49 -0.41
N CYS A 61 10.88 -5.23 -0.68
CA CYS A 61 9.57 -5.05 -0.06
C CYS A 61 9.64 -5.09 1.47
N GLU A 62 10.32 -6.10 2.04
CA GLU A 62 10.56 -6.17 3.48
C GLU A 62 11.25 -4.90 4.00
N ASN A 63 12.29 -4.40 3.31
CA ASN A 63 12.97 -3.18 3.75
C ASN A 63 12.08 -1.92 3.70
N LEU A 64 11.12 -1.85 2.78
CA LEU A 64 10.28 -0.67 2.58
C LEU A 64 9.15 -0.54 3.61
N TRP A 65 8.63 -1.65 4.12
CA TRP A 65 7.48 -1.63 5.03
C TRP A 65 7.47 -2.70 6.13
N HIS A 66 8.63 -3.23 6.54
CA HIS A 66 8.70 -4.18 7.66
C HIS A 66 7.97 -3.63 8.91
N LYS A 67 7.22 -4.50 9.59
CA LYS A 67 6.35 -4.14 10.74
C LYS A 67 5.39 -2.97 10.43
N MET A 68 5.02 -2.79 9.16
CA MET A 68 4.12 -1.74 8.69
C MET A 68 4.62 -0.32 9.05
N LYS A 69 5.93 -0.09 8.91
CA LYS A 69 6.55 1.23 9.12
C LYS A 69 7.00 1.85 7.80
N PHE A 70 6.97 3.18 7.73
CA PHE A 70 7.54 3.90 6.60
C PHE A 70 9.04 4.12 6.80
N HIS A 71 9.85 3.82 5.79
CA HIS A 71 11.30 3.96 5.85
C HIS A 71 11.80 5.01 4.86
N LYS A 72 12.93 5.68 5.19
CA LYS A 72 13.53 6.71 4.31
C LYS A 72 13.89 6.18 2.94
N ALA A 73 14.30 4.91 2.84
CA ALA A 73 14.57 4.26 1.55
C ALA A 73 13.41 4.41 0.56
N THR A 74 12.15 4.43 1.02
CA THR A 74 10.98 4.53 0.15
C THR A 74 10.98 5.81 -0.71
N TYR A 75 11.55 6.92 -0.21
CA TYR A 75 11.71 8.14 -1.01
C TYR A 75 12.61 7.95 -2.24
N LEU A 76 13.66 7.13 -2.12
CA LEU A 76 14.56 6.85 -3.23
C LEU A 76 14.02 5.73 -4.11
N VAL A 77 13.37 4.74 -3.52
CA VAL A 77 12.94 3.52 -4.19
C VAL A 77 11.67 3.73 -5.02
N LEU A 78 10.72 4.57 -4.59
CA LEU A 78 9.45 4.73 -5.32
C LEU A 78 9.64 5.18 -6.79
N PRO A 79 10.53 6.14 -7.11
CA PRO A 79 10.90 6.43 -8.51
C PRO A 79 11.42 5.23 -9.31
N TYR A 80 12.16 4.32 -8.67
CA TYR A 80 12.63 3.10 -9.32
C TYR A 80 11.53 2.06 -9.51
N LEU A 81 10.57 1.96 -8.60
CA LEU A 81 9.41 1.07 -8.80
C LEU A 81 8.60 1.50 -10.03
N TYR A 82 8.44 2.81 -10.25
CA TYR A 82 7.84 3.32 -11.49
C TYR A 82 8.64 2.91 -12.73
N GLU A 83 9.97 3.12 -12.75
CA GLU A 83 10.81 2.69 -13.88
C GLU A 83 10.79 1.17 -14.10
N LEU A 84 10.65 0.39 -13.02
CA LEU A 84 10.61 -1.07 -13.08
C LEU A 84 9.30 -1.56 -13.70
N VAL A 85 8.15 -0.96 -13.36
CA VAL A 85 6.84 -1.21 -13.98
C VAL A 85 6.91 -0.98 -15.48
N GLU A 86 7.48 0.15 -15.94
CA GLU A 86 7.57 0.49 -17.37
C GLU A 86 8.40 -0.50 -18.19
N LYS A 87 9.20 -1.36 -17.54
CA LYS A 87 10.06 -2.36 -18.16
C LYS A 87 9.50 -3.79 -18.07
N GLN A 88 8.37 -3.99 -17.40
CA GLN A 88 7.79 -5.32 -17.27
C GLN A 88 6.89 -5.65 -18.46
N ASP A 89 7.20 -6.73 -19.16
CA ASP A 89 6.30 -7.35 -20.14
C ASP A 89 5.39 -8.42 -19.49
N ASP A 90 5.70 -8.83 -18.26
CA ASP A 90 4.94 -9.82 -17.50
C ASP A 90 3.94 -9.13 -16.57
N LYS A 91 2.65 -9.38 -16.83
CA LYS A 91 1.51 -8.79 -16.10
C LYS A 91 1.49 -9.15 -14.61
N GLU A 92 1.98 -10.33 -14.24
CA GLU A 92 2.08 -10.73 -12.84
C GLU A 92 3.12 -9.89 -12.11
N TRP A 93 4.23 -9.58 -12.79
CA TRP A 93 5.27 -8.73 -12.26
C TRP A 93 4.87 -7.27 -12.20
N GLU A 94 4.22 -6.77 -13.25
CA GLU A 94 3.65 -5.43 -13.28
C GLU A 94 2.70 -5.23 -12.09
N PHE A 95 1.77 -6.15 -11.89
CA PHE A 95 0.84 -6.14 -10.75
C PHE A 95 1.56 -6.15 -9.39
N LYS A 96 2.55 -7.03 -9.19
CA LYS A 96 3.30 -7.11 -7.94
C LYS A 96 4.05 -5.82 -7.61
N ILE A 97 4.66 -5.19 -8.61
CA ILE A 97 5.41 -3.94 -8.39
C ILE A 97 4.45 -2.79 -8.07
N LEU A 98 3.30 -2.71 -8.75
CA LEU A 98 2.26 -1.73 -8.45
C LEU A 98 1.72 -1.91 -7.02
N GLN A 99 1.40 -3.14 -6.61
CA GLN A 99 1.00 -3.45 -5.24
C GLN A 99 2.08 -3.03 -4.24
N ALA A 100 3.35 -3.38 -4.49
CA ALA A 100 4.45 -3.00 -3.62
C ALA A 100 4.58 -1.48 -3.46
N ALA A 101 4.45 -0.72 -4.55
CA ALA A 101 4.46 0.74 -4.49
C ALA A 101 3.29 1.30 -3.66
N GLY A 102 2.08 0.76 -3.87
CA GLY A 102 0.89 1.12 -3.11
C GLY A 102 1.03 0.84 -1.61
N ILE A 103 1.47 -0.36 -1.22
CA ILE A 103 1.67 -0.76 0.18
C ILE A 103 2.78 0.05 0.85
N ALA A 104 3.90 0.29 0.16
CA ALA A 104 4.95 1.18 0.66
C ALA A 104 4.44 2.60 0.93
N CYS A 105 3.54 3.11 0.09
CA CYS A 105 2.88 4.40 0.32
C CYS A 105 1.82 4.33 1.44
N ALA A 106 1.18 3.19 1.63
CA ALA A 106 0.14 3.02 2.65
C ALA A 106 0.72 3.14 4.08
N THR A 107 2.01 2.85 4.26
CA THR A 107 2.68 3.01 5.56
C THR A 107 3.15 4.43 5.85
N GLU A 108 3.01 5.38 4.91
CA GLU A 108 3.42 6.80 4.98
C GLU A 108 2.59 7.62 5.99
N ILE A 109 2.51 7.18 7.25
CA ILE A 109 1.79 7.83 8.34
C ILE A 109 2.58 8.99 8.93
N LYS A 110 3.91 8.83 9.02
CA LYS A 110 4.83 9.84 9.54
C LYS A 110 5.91 10.10 8.52
N GLN A 111 5.89 11.32 7.96
CA GLN A 111 6.93 11.76 7.03
C GLN A 111 8.20 12.17 7.78
N TYR A 112 9.32 12.08 7.08
CA TYR A 112 10.60 12.56 7.57
C TYR A 112 10.79 14.02 7.17
N GLU A 113 11.04 14.89 8.14
CA GLU A 113 11.16 16.34 7.92
C GLU A 113 12.51 16.73 7.31
N ASP A 114 13.52 15.88 7.42
CA ASP A 114 14.90 16.13 6.97
C ASP A 114 15.16 15.72 5.51
N ILE A 115 14.11 15.44 4.74
CA ILE A 115 14.23 15.03 3.34
C ILE A 115 14.33 16.27 2.42
N PRO A 116 15.39 16.39 1.60
CA PRO A 116 15.54 17.49 0.65
C PRO A 116 14.35 17.63 -0.30
N SER A 117 13.99 18.88 -0.59
CA SER A 117 12.78 19.19 -1.37
C SER A 117 12.75 18.55 -2.76
N ASN A 118 13.90 18.37 -3.42
CA ASN A 118 14.00 17.69 -4.71
C ASN A 118 13.63 16.19 -4.60
N ILE A 119 14.05 15.53 -3.52
CA ILE A 119 13.72 14.12 -3.26
C ILE A 119 12.24 13.98 -2.94
N THR A 120 11.69 14.86 -2.09
CA THR A 120 10.25 14.82 -1.77
C THR A 120 9.39 15.12 -3.00
N LYS A 121 9.82 16.04 -3.88
CA LYS A 121 9.14 16.31 -5.16
C LYS A 121 9.18 15.10 -6.10
N ALA A 122 10.34 14.46 -6.23
CA ALA A 122 10.49 13.23 -7.03
C ALA A 122 9.57 12.12 -6.50
N PHE A 123 9.56 11.87 -5.20
CA PHE A 123 8.67 10.91 -4.55
C PHE A 123 7.18 11.19 -4.83
N ARG A 124 6.71 12.43 -4.63
CA ARG A 124 5.31 12.80 -4.92
C ARG A 124 4.97 12.60 -6.39
N ARG A 125 5.88 12.99 -7.29
CA ARG A 125 5.70 12.80 -8.72
C ARG A 125 5.61 11.31 -9.09
N SER A 126 6.40 10.46 -8.45
CA SER A 126 6.33 9.02 -8.64
C SER A 126 5.00 8.44 -8.16
N LYS A 127 4.41 8.93 -7.06
CA LYS A 127 3.06 8.51 -6.65
C LYS A 127 2.02 8.78 -7.73
N GLU A 128 2.03 9.98 -8.33
CA GLU A 128 1.12 10.35 -9.41
C GLU A 128 1.29 9.47 -10.65
N LEU A 129 2.54 9.22 -11.04
CA LEU A 129 2.87 8.40 -12.20
C LEU A 129 2.48 6.93 -11.99
N ILE A 130 2.75 6.39 -10.82
CA ILE A 130 2.36 5.02 -10.45
C ILE A 130 0.84 4.89 -10.40
N LEU A 131 0.13 5.87 -9.82
CA LEU A 131 -1.33 5.87 -9.81
C LEU A 131 -1.91 5.84 -11.23
N ALA A 132 -1.37 6.67 -12.13
CA ALA A 132 -1.80 6.66 -13.52
C ALA A 132 -1.58 5.29 -14.18
N LYS A 133 -0.42 4.67 -13.93
CA LYS A 133 -0.12 3.32 -14.44
C LYS A 133 -0.96 2.23 -13.83
N GLU A 134 -1.27 2.32 -12.55
CA GLU A 134 -2.14 1.37 -11.87
C GLU A 134 -3.57 1.42 -12.46
N LEU A 135 -4.09 2.62 -12.72
CA LEU A 135 -5.39 2.79 -13.38
C LEU A 135 -5.39 2.28 -14.83
N ASP A 136 -4.33 2.55 -15.59
CA ASP A 136 -4.16 2.00 -16.95
C ASP A 136 -4.06 0.46 -16.91
N PHE A 137 -3.31 -0.10 -15.96
CA PHE A 137 -3.19 -1.53 -15.76
C PHE A 137 -4.56 -2.16 -15.47
N ILE A 138 -5.34 -1.57 -14.56
CA ILE A 138 -6.67 -2.03 -14.20
C ILE A 138 -7.59 -2.08 -15.42
N ASN A 139 -7.66 -0.97 -16.18
CA ASN A 139 -8.52 -0.88 -17.37
C ASN A 139 -8.18 -1.96 -18.41
N ASN A 140 -6.91 -2.30 -18.56
CA ASN A 140 -6.44 -3.27 -19.55
C ASN A 140 -6.44 -4.73 -19.05
N ASN A 141 -6.66 -4.97 -17.75
CA ASN A 141 -6.46 -6.28 -17.13
C ASN A 141 -7.58 -6.71 -16.17
N ILE A 142 -8.82 -6.24 -16.38
CA ILE A 142 -9.99 -6.56 -15.53
C ILE A 142 -10.13 -8.06 -15.26
N GLU A 143 -10.10 -8.89 -16.30
CA GLU A 143 -10.25 -10.35 -16.17
C GLU A 143 -9.11 -11.01 -15.37
N PHE A 144 -7.90 -10.44 -15.46
CA PHE A 144 -6.77 -10.89 -14.64
C PHE A 144 -7.01 -10.55 -13.16
N LEU A 145 -7.51 -9.35 -12.87
CA LEU A 145 -7.82 -8.90 -11.51
C LEU A 145 -8.97 -9.68 -10.88
N LYS A 146 -10.02 -10.01 -11.64
CA LYS A 146 -11.14 -10.85 -11.17
C LYS A 146 -10.68 -12.23 -10.66
N ARG A 147 -9.59 -12.77 -11.22
CA ARG A 147 -9.01 -14.07 -10.80
C ARG A 147 -8.07 -13.98 -9.60
N LYS A 148 -7.72 -12.77 -9.16
CA LYS A 148 -6.87 -12.59 -7.96
C LYS A 148 -7.60 -12.98 -6.69
N SER A 149 -6.85 -13.19 -5.61
CA SER A 149 -7.48 -13.42 -4.32
C SER A 149 -8.15 -12.14 -3.80
N ASP A 150 -9.11 -12.29 -2.87
CA ASP A 150 -9.68 -11.12 -2.18
C ASP A 150 -8.60 -10.29 -1.50
N PHE A 151 -7.58 -10.94 -0.96
CA PHE A 151 -6.46 -10.27 -0.30
C PHE A 151 -5.69 -9.38 -1.28
N ASP A 152 -5.32 -9.91 -2.46
CA ASP A 152 -4.60 -9.15 -3.49
C ASP A 152 -5.41 -7.94 -3.99
N ARG A 153 -6.73 -8.11 -4.18
CA ARG A 153 -7.61 -7.01 -4.61
C ARG A 153 -7.77 -5.96 -3.52
N ILE A 154 -7.87 -6.36 -2.26
CA ILE A 154 -7.89 -5.43 -1.12
C ILE A 154 -6.58 -4.63 -1.06
N GLU A 155 -5.42 -5.28 -1.25
CA GLU A 155 -4.11 -4.60 -1.34
C GLU A 155 -4.06 -3.57 -2.47
N LEU A 156 -4.57 -3.93 -3.65
CA LEU A 156 -4.70 -3.00 -4.78
C LEU A 156 -5.51 -1.76 -4.38
N TYR A 157 -6.70 -1.93 -3.82
CA TYR A 157 -7.55 -0.79 -3.44
C TYR A 157 -6.92 0.09 -2.35
N VAL A 158 -6.25 -0.52 -1.36
CA VAL A 158 -5.50 0.23 -0.35
C VAL A 158 -4.33 0.99 -0.96
N GLY A 159 -3.62 0.39 -1.92
CA GLY A 159 -2.54 1.02 -2.68
C GLY A 159 -3.00 2.27 -3.41
N ILE A 160 -4.12 2.19 -4.14
CA ILE A 160 -4.73 3.32 -4.84
C ILE A 160 -5.04 4.47 -3.86
N ILE A 161 -5.66 4.17 -2.72
CA ILE A 161 -5.98 5.18 -1.68
C ILE A 161 -4.70 5.85 -1.17
N ALA A 162 -3.63 5.09 -0.96
CA ALA A 162 -2.35 5.60 -0.50
C ALA A 162 -1.67 6.51 -1.53
N LEU A 163 -1.72 6.13 -2.81
CA LEU A 163 -1.14 6.88 -3.92
C LEU A 163 -1.89 8.18 -4.19
N MET A 164 -3.21 8.22 -3.97
CA MET A 164 -4.03 9.44 -3.95
C MET A 164 -3.67 10.40 -2.79
N GLY A 165 -2.88 9.95 -1.80
CA GLY A 165 -2.43 10.76 -0.68
C GLY A 165 -3.26 10.64 0.59
N TYR A 166 -4.17 9.67 0.67
CA TYR A 166 -4.98 9.42 1.88
C TYR A 166 -4.28 8.45 2.84
N SER A 167 -3.03 8.76 3.22
CA SER A 167 -2.15 7.82 3.94
C SER A 167 -2.73 7.29 5.25
N LYS A 168 -3.42 8.14 6.03
CA LYS A 168 -4.06 7.72 7.30
C LYS A 168 -5.17 6.70 7.08
N LEU A 169 -5.98 6.90 6.06
CA LEU A 169 -7.05 5.99 5.68
C LEU A 169 -6.46 4.68 5.16
N SER A 170 -5.54 4.74 4.19
CA SER A 170 -4.92 3.54 3.61
C SER A 170 -4.22 2.69 4.66
N TYR A 171 -3.50 3.31 5.60
CA TYR A 171 -2.86 2.58 6.70
C TYR A 171 -3.88 1.89 7.60
N SER A 172 -4.94 2.59 7.98
CA SER A 172 -5.97 2.03 8.86
C SER A 172 -6.69 0.85 8.20
N LEU A 173 -6.92 0.94 6.88
CA LEU A 173 -7.48 -0.15 6.08
C LEU A 173 -6.50 -1.32 5.92
N LEU A 174 -5.22 -1.04 5.70
CA LEU A 174 -4.14 -2.05 5.66
C LEU A 174 -4.07 -2.84 6.96
N MET A 175 -4.07 -2.13 8.10
CA MET A 175 -4.04 -2.75 9.43
C MET A 175 -5.32 -3.51 9.80
N SER A 176 -6.38 -3.36 9.01
CA SER A 176 -7.68 -4.00 9.23
C SER A 176 -7.95 -5.17 8.28
N MET A 177 -7.04 -5.47 7.36
CA MET A 177 -7.17 -6.59 6.43
C MET A 177 -7.32 -7.93 7.19
N PRO A 178 -8.16 -8.88 6.73
CA PRO A 178 -8.88 -8.92 5.45
C PRO A 178 -10.32 -8.33 5.49
N TRP A 179 -10.61 -7.38 6.39
CA TRP A 179 -11.92 -6.72 6.52
C TRP A 179 -13.09 -7.68 6.83
N ASP A 180 -12.84 -8.74 7.59
CA ASP A 180 -13.89 -9.57 8.18
C ASP A 180 -14.20 -9.16 9.62
N LYS A 181 -13.15 -8.78 10.36
CA LYS A 181 -13.20 -8.29 11.73
C LYS A 181 -12.26 -7.10 11.87
N ILE A 182 -12.75 -6.04 12.50
CA ILE A 182 -12.03 -4.77 12.64
C ILE A 182 -11.94 -4.37 14.10
N PHE A 183 -10.87 -3.65 14.45
CA PHE A 183 -10.67 -3.10 15.79
C PHE A 183 -10.71 -1.59 15.70
N ILE A 184 -11.64 -0.98 16.44
CA ILE A 184 -11.81 0.48 16.47
C ILE A 184 -11.72 1.01 17.88
N GLU A 185 -11.19 2.21 18.04
CA GLU A 185 -11.16 2.92 19.31
C GLU A 185 -12.20 4.04 19.30
N CYS A 186 -13.09 4.07 20.30
CA CYS A 186 -14.07 5.14 20.40
C CYS A 186 -13.37 6.50 20.58
N PRO A 187 -13.58 7.50 19.69
CA PRO A 187 -12.87 8.77 19.74
C PRO A 187 -13.20 9.63 20.97
N HIS A 188 -14.29 9.29 21.69
CA HIS A 188 -14.75 10.07 22.84
C HIS A 188 -14.29 9.52 24.20
N CYS A 189 -14.17 8.20 24.35
CA CYS A 189 -13.86 7.57 25.64
C CYS A 189 -12.71 6.56 25.58
N ARG A 190 -12.07 6.42 24.41
CA ARG A 190 -10.94 5.51 24.15
C ARG A 190 -11.24 4.04 24.43
N ASN A 191 -12.51 3.65 24.41
CA ASN A 191 -12.89 2.25 24.53
C ASN A 191 -12.64 1.53 23.21
N THR A 192 -11.81 0.49 23.23
CA THR A 192 -11.59 -0.38 22.07
C THR A 192 -12.77 -1.32 21.90
N MET A 193 -13.20 -1.51 20.66
CA MET A 193 -14.26 -2.45 20.28
C MET A 193 -13.78 -3.29 19.10
N ASP A 194 -14.11 -4.57 19.14
CA ASP A 194 -13.92 -5.48 18.02
C ASP A 194 -15.28 -5.72 17.34
N ILE A 195 -15.32 -5.53 16.03
CA ILE A 195 -16.57 -5.53 15.26
C ILE A 195 -16.40 -6.49 14.08
N GLU A 196 -17.32 -7.45 13.97
CA GLU A 196 -17.43 -8.24 12.75
C GLU A 196 -18.14 -7.42 11.68
N MET A 197 -17.55 -7.33 10.50
CA MET A 197 -18.06 -6.50 9.40
C MET A 197 -19.46 -6.93 8.96
N LYS A 198 -19.81 -8.21 9.13
CA LYS A 198 -21.17 -8.73 8.86
C LYS A 198 -22.25 -8.14 9.77
N ASN A 199 -21.88 -7.61 10.95
CA ASN A 199 -22.82 -7.08 11.94
C ASN A 199 -23.07 -5.58 11.79
N ILE A 200 -22.31 -4.89 10.93
CA ILE A 200 -22.53 -3.46 10.64
C ILE A 200 -23.76 -3.34 9.76
N LYS A 201 -24.78 -2.64 10.26
CA LYS A 201 -25.98 -2.33 9.48
C LYS A 201 -25.66 -1.22 8.49
N SER A 202 -25.92 -1.47 7.20
CA SER A 202 -25.89 -0.38 6.22
C SER A 202 -27.10 0.52 6.43
N THR A 203 -26.87 1.81 6.69
CA THR A 203 -27.94 2.77 7.01
C THR A 203 -28.07 3.89 5.99
N LYS A 204 -27.48 3.71 4.79
CA LYS A 204 -27.16 4.76 3.82
C LYS A 204 -26.16 5.75 4.42
N TYR A 205 -24.90 5.31 4.41
CA TYR A 205 -23.65 6.06 4.17
C TYR A 205 -23.50 7.46 4.80
N ALA A 206 -22.44 7.65 5.58
CA ALA A 206 -22.00 8.98 5.97
C ALA A 206 -21.50 9.75 4.73
N GLU A 207 -22.10 10.90 4.45
CA GLU A 207 -21.86 11.76 3.30
C GLU A 207 -20.38 12.22 3.20
N ASN A 208 -19.52 11.52 2.45
CA ASN A 208 -18.33 12.09 1.77
C ASN A 208 -17.65 11.15 0.75
N PHE A 209 -18.40 10.62 -0.22
CA PHE A 209 -17.83 9.73 -1.24
C PHE A 209 -16.75 10.37 -2.12
N ASP A 210 -16.70 11.69 -2.26
CA ASP A 210 -15.80 12.34 -3.23
C ASP A 210 -14.33 11.94 -3.07
N ARG A 211 -13.89 11.67 -1.84
CA ARG A 211 -12.51 11.28 -1.54
C ARG A 211 -12.15 9.86 -2.02
N ILE A 212 -13.13 8.97 -2.08
CA ILE A 212 -12.94 7.54 -2.36
C ILE A 212 -13.75 7.03 -3.57
N LYS A 213 -14.45 7.93 -4.25
CA LYS A 213 -15.30 7.65 -5.41
C LYS A 213 -14.55 6.93 -6.52
N MET A 214 -13.27 7.27 -6.70
CA MET A 214 -12.42 6.60 -7.69
C MET A 214 -12.22 5.12 -7.35
N VAL A 215 -11.97 4.79 -6.09
CA VAL A 215 -11.76 3.41 -5.64
C VAL A 215 -13.04 2.59 -5.79
N LEU A 216 -14.20 3.17 -5.46
CA LEU A 216 -15.49 2.51 -5.67
C LEU A 216 -15.76 2.24 -7.15
N ARG A 217 -15.43 3.19 -8.03
CA ARG A 217 -15.53 2.99 -9.49
C ARG A 217 -14.61 1.88 -9.97
N VAL A 218 -13.41 1.74 -9.40
CA VAL A 218 -12.50 0.63 -9.71
C VAL A 218 -13.10 -0.70 -9.24
N MET A 219 -13.66 -0.76 -8.02
CA MET A 219 -14.35 -1.97 -7.54
C MET A 219 -15.55 -2.33 -8.43
N GLU A 220 -16.33 -1.35 -8.89
CA GLU A 220 -17.43 -1.54 -9.83
C GLU A 220 -16.95 -2.05 -11.19
N LEU A 221 -15.85 -1.50 -11.71
CA LEU A 221 -15.25 -1.91 -12.98
C LEU A 221 -14.78 -3.38 -12.94
N ILE A 222 -14.29 -3.83 -11.78
CA ILE A 222 -13.85 -5.22 -11.56
C ILE A 222 -15.02 -6.13 -11.15
N GLU A 223 -16.24 -5.59 -10.97
CA GLU A 223 -17.43 -6.30 -10.46
C GLU A 223 -17.20 -6.93 -9.08
N ASP A 224 -16.47 -6.23 -8.21
CA ASP A 224 -16.06 -6.73 -6.88
C ASP A 224 -17.06 -6.36 -5.79
N ASP A 225 -18.33 -6.73 -5.99
CA ASP A 225 -19.44 -6.36 -5.10
C ASP A 225 -19.19 -6.78 -3.64
N LYS A 226 -18.54 -7.93 -3.45
CA LYS A 226 -18.21 -8.45 -2.13
C LYS A 226 -17.26 -7.53 -1.35
N ILE A 227 -16.16 -7.11 -1.98
CA ILE A 227 -15.20 -6.21 -1.31
C ILE A 227 -15.78 -4.80 -1.23
N LYS A 228 -16.53 -4.36 -2.23
CA LYS A 228 -17.24 -3.08 -2.22
C LYS A 228 -18.19 -2.96 -1.02
N GLU A 229 -19.03 -3.97 -0.76
CA GLU A 229 -19.94 -3.98 0.40
C GLU A 229 -19.18 -3.85 1.73
N LYS A 230 -18.05 -4.55 1.87
CA LYS A 230 -17.17 -4.42 3.05
C LYS A 230 -16.56 -3.02 3.14
N PHE A 231 -16.06 -2.49 2.03
CA PHE A 231 -15.40 -1.19 1.99
C PHE A 231 -16.36 -0.07 2.39
N GLU A 232 -17.59 -0.12 1.90
CA GLU A 232 -18.65 0.84 2.23
C GLU A 232 -18.99 0.86 3.73
N LYS A 233 -18.91 -0.29 4.41
CA LYS A 233 -19.18 -0.39 5.86
C LYS A 233 -18.18 0.38 6.73
N PHE A 234 -16.98 0.71 6.22
CA PHE A 234 -16.08 1.60 6.95
C PHE A 234 -16.61 3.03 7.09
N TYR A 235 -17.56 3.41 6.25
CA TYR A 235 -18.20 4.73 6.23
C TYR A 235 -19.60 4.71 6.88
N GLU A 236 -19.91 3.65 7.63
CA GLU A 236 -21.09 3.58 8.48
C GLU A 236 -20.77 4.05 9.90
N TYR A 237 -21.83 4.31 10.66
CA TYR A 237 -21.71 4.76 12.04
C TYR A 237 -21.76 3.59 13.03
N GLN A 238 -20.96 3.70 14.10
CA GLN A 238 -20.99 2.81 15.24
C GLN A 238 -21.41 3.56 16.51
N VAL A 239 -22.14 2.87 17.40
CA VAL A 239 -22.42 3.36 18.76
C VAL A 239 -21.46 2.69 19.74
N CYS A 240 -20.78 3.48 20.55
CA CYS A 240 -19.89 2.96 21.58
C CYS A 240 -20.68 2.26 22.69
N ASN A 241 -20.36 0.99 22.98
CA ASN A 241 -20.98 0.21 24.06
C ASN A 241 -20.66 0.72 25.49
N LYS A 242 -19.72 1.65 25.65
CA LYS A 242 -19.32 2.22 26.95
C LYS A 242 -19.91 3.62 27.20
N CYS A 243 -19.84 4.52 26.21
CA CYS A 243 -20.28 5.90 26.38
C CYS A 243 -21.54 6.26 25.57
N ASN A 244 -22.12 5.32 24.82
CA ASN A 244 -23.31 5.47 23.98
C ASN A 244 -23.23 6.57 22.91
N LYS A 245 -22.04 7.14 22.67
CA LYS A 245 -21.83 8.11 21.60
C LYS A 245 -21.70 7.41 20.25
N LYS A 246 -22.33 8.02 19.24
CA LYS A 246 -22.26 7.62 17.82
C LYS A 246 -21.06 8.29 17.16
N PHE A 247 -20.30 7.54 16.36
CA PHE A 247 -19.13 8.04 15.64
C PHE A 247 -18.91 7.23 14.36
N LEU A 248 -18.12 7.75 13.40
CA LEU A 248 -17.84 7.06 12.15
C LEU A 248 -16.85 5.92 12.36
N ILE A 249 -17.06 4.76 11.73
CA ILE A 249 -16.15 3.61 11.87
C ILE A 249 -14.72 3.98 11.42
N GLU A 250 -14.58 4.69 10.30
CA GLU A 250 -13.31 5.24 9.83
C GLU A 250 -12.56 6.05 10.90
N GLU A 251 -13.26 6.93 11.63
CA GLU A 251 -12.65 7.73 12.69
C GLU A 251 -12.11 6.84 13.81
N GLY A 252 -12.88 5.81 14.20
CA GLY A 252 -12.45 4.87 15.22
C GLY A 252 -11.28 3.99 14.80
N LEU A 253 -11.20 3.63 13.53
CA LEU A 253 -10.06 2.93 12.94
C LEU A 253 -8.80 3.77 13.02
N GLN A 254 -8.87 5.02 12.55
CA GLN A 254 -7.73 5.92 12.58
C GLN A 254 -7.24 6.14 14.02
N LYS A 255 -8.13 6.24 15.01
CA LYS A 255 -7.75 6.33 16.43
C LYS A 255 -7.04 5.09 16.96
N ASN A 256 -7.47 3.90 16.52
CA ASN A 256 -6.87 2.65 16.97
C ASN A 256 -5.42 2.49 16.49
N PHE A 257 -5.15 2.88 15.24
CA PHE A 257 -3.85 2.62 14.60
C PHE A 257 -2.92 3.83 14.53
N ILE A 258 -3.45 5.05 14.63
CA ILE A 258 -2.69 6.29 14.45
C ILE A 258 -2.82 7.11 15.73
N LYS A 259 -1.74 7.09 16.52
CA LYS A 259 -1.64 7.82 17.79
C LYS A 259 -0.86 9.12 17.64
#